data_AF-A0A076PKX4-F1
#
_entry.id   AF-A0A076PKX4-F1
#
_cell.length_a   1.000
_cell.length_b   1.000
_cell.length_c   1.000
_cell.angle_alpha   90.00
_cell.angle_beta   90.00
_cell.angle_gamma   90.00
#
_symmetry.space_group_name_H-M   'P 1'
#
loop_
_entity.id
_entity.type
_entity.pdbx_description
1 polymer ?
#
loop_
_entity_poly.entity_id
_entity_poly.type
_entity_poly.pdbx_seq_one_letter_code
_entity_poly.pdbx_strand_id
1 'polypeptide(L)'
;MSALPTRVLAVIPPMTQLNTPYPSTAYLTGFLRSRGITAMQEDLALALVLQLLSPDGLRAVAERIRSLPARQHTPAVQSFVAQQERYLATIAPTIAFLQGRDSTLAHRIVGRHFLPEGPRFATLDVYEDEEGGDPLGWAFGALGLHDKAKHLATLYLNDLADVLRDAVDERFEFVRYAESLAGSQPTFDPLANALAAEPNLVDEVLERLTLEAVERHQPTVVLLSVPFPGSAYAAFRIAQTIKRRFPQIATVLGGGFVNTELRELAEPRVFDYFDFVTLDAGERPLLALLEHLRGERGRSRLVRTFVRGDDGKVQYVNMMESDIAFAEVGTPTWDGLPLDRYLSLLDMLNPMHRLWSDGRWNKLTVAHGCYWKKCSFCDVSLDYIGRYEGASAAVLADRIEAIVAETGQTGFHFVDEAAPPKALKALSQELIARNAGISWWGNVRFEKTFTPELAELMADSGCIAISGGLEVASDRLLALMKKGVTVDQVALVTKAFSEAGILVHAYLMYGFPTQTVQDTVDALEYVRQLFLNGCIQSGFFHRFSCTVHSPVGLNPEEYGIELPPLPEGNFAKNDRPFIDPTGVDHDALGAALKKAIYNFMHGIGLEEDVRMWFPFKVPKPTVKRDRIARALQQKQ
;
A
#
# COMPACT_ATOMS: atom_id res chain seq x y z
N MET A 1 42.92 1.92 -16.51
CA MET A 1 42.31 2.50 -15.29
C MET A 1 41.34 1.46 -14.77
N SER A 2 41.51 0.96 -13.54
CA SER A 2 40.54 0.02 -12.96
C SER A 2 39.19 0.73 -12.89
N ALA A 3 38.13 0.14 -13.45
CA ALA A 3 36.78 0.66 -13.27
C ALA A 3 36.51 0.78 -11.77
N LEU A 4 35.95 1.92 -11.34
CA LEU A 4 35.54 2.10 -9.95
C LEU A 4 34.53 0.98 -9.59
N PRO A 5 34.63 0.39 -8.39
CA PRO A 5 33.71 -0.67 -7.98
C PRO A 5 32.27 -0.14 -8.01
N THR A 6 31.34 -0.91 -8.59
CA THR A 6 29.93 -0.52 -8.67
C THR A 6 29.31 -0.45 -7.27
N ARG A 7 28.79 0.72 -6.92
CA ARG A 7 28.12 1.00 -5.65
C ARG A 7 26.68 1.41 -5.91
N VAL A 8 25.74 0.58 -5.47
CA VAL A 8 24.31 0.76 -5.72
C VAL A 8 23.65 1.37 -4.48
N LEU A 9 22.89 2.44 -4.66
CA LEU A 9 22.01 3.01 -3.63
C LEU A 9 20.56 2.84 -4.06
N ALA A 10 19.80 2.01 -3.34
CA ALA A 10 18.36 1.85 -3.54
C ALA A 10 17.59 2.83 -2.66
N VAL A 11 16.74 3.67 -3.25
CA VAL A 11 16.04 4.73 -2.53
C VAL A 11 14.54 4.51 -2.58
N ILE A 12 13.90 4.60 -1.41
CA ILE A 12 12.45 4.71 -1.28
C ILE A 12 12.10 6.20 -1.42
N PRO A 13 11.46 6.61 -2.53
CA PRO A 13 10.99 7.98 -2.67
C PRO A 13 9.85 8.27 -1.70
N PRO A 14 9.66 9.54 -1.30
CA PRO A 14 8.52 9.97 -0.50
C PRO A 14 7.15 9.41 -0.87
N MET A 15 6.28 9.34 0.14
CA MET A 15 4.84 9.08 0.02
C MET A 15 4.51 7.62 -0.30
N THR A 16 5.26 6.73 0.37
CA THR A 16 5.02 5.28 0.43
C THR A 16 4.32 4.93 1.74
N GLN A 17 5.07 4.58 2.79
CA GLN A 17 4.55 4.20 4.11
C GLN A 17 5.44 4.78 5.21
N LEU A 18 4.84 5.24 6.31
CA LEU A 18 5.56 5.85 7.44
C LEU A 18 5.74 4.90 8.64
N ASN A 19 5.04 3.77 8.63
CA ASN A 19 5.06 2.77 9.69
C ASN A 19 5.99 1.59 9.42
N THR A 20 6.37 1.38 8.16
CA THR A 20 7.31 0.33 7.77
C THR A 20 8.00 0.70 6.46
N PRO A 21 9.27 0.30 6.24
CA PRO A 21 9.91 0.49 4.95
C PRO A 21 9.18 -0.28 3.86
N TYR A 22 9.06 0.33 2.69
CA TYR A 22 8.56 -0.37 1.52
C TYR A 22 9.53 -1.50 1.11
N PRO A 23 9.06 -2.75 0.91
CA PRO A 23 9.94 -3.92 0.87
C PRO A 23 10.89 -3.97 -0.34
N SER A 24 10.57 -3.29 -1.44
CA SER A 24 11.34 -3.45 -2.69
C SER A 24 12.85 -3.17 -2.54
N THR A 25 13.26 -2.15 -1.77
CA THR A 25 14.68 -1.85 -1.59
C THR A 25 15.36 -2.90 -0.73
N ALA A 26 14.67 -3.45 0.27
CA ALA A 26 15.19 -4.50 1.14
C ALA A 26 15.46 -5.79 0.35
N TYR A 27 14.53 -6.17 -0.53
CA TYR A 27 14.68 -7.33 -1.42
C TYR A 27 15.82 -7.13 -2.42
N LEU A 28 15.83 -6.00 -3.15
CA LEU A 28 16.87 -5.73 -4.13
C LEU A 28 18.26 -5.61 -3.50
N THR A 29 18.37 -4.95 -2.34
CA THR A 29 19.63 -4.82 -1.60
C THR A 29 20.14 -6.17 -1.12
N GLY A 30 19.26 -7.00 -0.54
CA GLY A 30 19.60 -8.35 -0.08
C GLY A 30 20.06 -9.23 -1.25
N PHE A 31 19.32 -9.21 -2.36
CA PHE A 31 19.68 -9.91 -3.58
C PHE A 31 21.05 -9.46 -4.12
N LEU A 32 21.27 -8.15 -4.32
CA LEU A 32 22.52 -7.63 -4.86
C LEU A 32 23.72 -7.98 -3.96
N ARG A 33 23.58 -7.86 -2.63
CA ARG A 33 24.62 -8.26 -1.67
C ARG A 33 24.92 -9.75 -1.75
N SER A 34 23.90 -10.61 -1.93
CA SER A 34 24.10 -12.06 -2.14
C SER A 34 24.91 -12.37 -3.41
N ARG A 35 24.96 -11.45 -4.38
CA ARG A 35 25.76 -11.53 -5.61
C ARG A 35 27.11 -10.80 -5.50
N GLY A 36 27.51 -10.38 -4.30
CA GLY A 36 28.78 -9.69 -4.06
C GLY A 36 28.80 -8.22 -4.53
N ILE A 37 27.64 -7.64 -4.84
CA ILE A 37 27.53 -6.24 -5.27
C ILE A 37 27.38 -5.37 -4.02
N THR A 38 28.17 -4.28 -3.95
CA THR A 38 28.04 -3.30 -2.87
C THR A 38 26.74 -2.53 -3.04
N ALA A 39 25.76 -2.81 -2.19
CA ALA A 39 24.45 -2.18 -2.21
C ALA A 39 24.09 -1.60 -0.84
N MET A 40 23.51 -0.40 -0.85
CA MET A 40 23.01 0.35 0.29
C MET A 40 21.57 0.78 0.00
N GLN A 41 20.85 1.22 1.04
CA GLN A 41 19.49 1.69 0.89
C GLN A 41 19.19 2.89 1.79
N GLU A 42 18.22 3.71 1.37
CA GLU A 42 17.75 4.88 2.08
C GLU A 42 16.23 5.02 1.97
N ASP A 43 15.59 5.41 3.07
CA ASP A 43 14.18 5.78 3.08
C ASP A 43 14.04 7.30 3.17
N LEU A 44 14.00 7.95 2.00
CA LEU A 44 13.80 9.40 1.93
C LEU A 44 12.34 9.79 2.22
N ALA A 45 11.39 8.85 2.19
CA ALA A 45 10.02 9.11 2.61
C ALA A 45 9.94 9.39 4.09
N LEU A 46 10.49 8.50 4.91
CA LEU A 46 10.54 8.69 6.34
C LEU A 46 11.42 9.90 6.70
N ALA A 47 12.59 10.05 6.07
CA ALA A 47 13.49 11.16 6.37
C ALA A 47 12.85 12.54 6.12
N LEU A 48 12.14 12.70 4.99
CA LEU A 48 11.43 13.92 4.64
C LEU A 48 10.35 14.25 5.68
N VAL A 49 9.50 13.28 6.02
CA VAL A 49 8.41 13.49 6.98
C VAL A 49 8.96 13.81 8.36
N LEU A 50 9.97 13.10 8.85
CA LEU A 50 10.57 13.40 10.15
C LEU A 50 11.26 14.76 10.20
N GLN A 51 11.79 15.26 9.07
CA GLN A 51 12.36 16.60 9.00
C GLN A 51 11.27 17.68 9.02
N LEU A 52 10.19 17.51 8.26
CA LEU A 52 9.07 18.46 8.23
C LEU A 52 8.31 18.47 9.57
N LEU A 53 8.11 17.29 10.17
CA LEU A 53 7.50 17.08 11.48
C LEU A 53 8.55 17.16 12.61
N SER A 54 9.33 18.23 12.60
CA SER A 54 10.30 18.57 13.65
C SER A 54 10.12 20.02 14.07
N PRO A 55 10.65 20.46 15.23
CA PRO A 55 10.59 21.86 15.61
C PRO A 55 11.16 22.80 14.53
N ASP A 56 12.27 22.43 13.89
CA ASP A 56 12.86 23.22 12.81
C ASP A 56 12.02 23.20 11.53
N GLY A 57 11.45 22.04 11.18
CA GLY A 57 10.52 21.90 10.06
C GLY A 57 9.27 22.78 10.25
N LEU A 58 8.66 22.73 11.42
CA LEU A 58 7.49 23.54 11.74
C LEU A 58 7.79 25.04 11.80
N ARG A 59 9.01 25.45 12.19
CA ARG A 59 9.45 26.86 12.05
C ARG A 59 9.52 27.28 10.59
N ALA A 60 10.09 26.44 9.72
CA ALA A 60 10.14 26.72 8.28
C ALA A 60 8.73 26.81 7.66
N VAL A 61 7.80 25.95 8.09
CA VAL A 61 6.38 26.04 7.71
C VAL A 61 5.77 27.36 8.18
N ALA A 62 6.02 27.76 9.42
CA ALA A 62 5.53 29.03 9.95
C ALA A 62 6.06 30.24 9.17
N GLU A 63 7.33 30.23 8.74
CA GLU A 63 7.87 31.28 7.86
C GLU A 63 7.14 31.32 6.50
N ARG A 64 6.86 30.14 5.92
CA ARG A 64 6.10 30.07 4.67
C ARG A 64 4.69 30.64 4.84
N ILE A 65 4.00 30.30 5.93
CA ILE A 65 2.67 30.84 6.24
C ILE A 65 2.69 32.37 6.36
N ARG A 66 3.72 32.96 6.97
CA ARG A 66 3.82 34.43 7.08
C ARG A 66 3.94 35.14 5.73
N SER A 67 4.42 34.44 4.71
CA SER A 67 4.45 34.97 3.33
C SER A 67 3.11 34.87 2.60
N LEU A 68 2.13 34.11 3.15
CA LEU A 68 0.81 33.97 2.57
C LEU A 68 -0.13 35.10 3.02
N PRO A 69 -1.01 35.60 2.13
CA PRO A 69 -2.08 36.50 2.54
C PRO A 69 -3.03 35.83 3.54
N ALA A 70 -3.43 36.53 4.60
CA ALA A 70 -4.32 36.01 5.64
C ALA A 70 -5.64 35.41 5.10
N ARG A 71 -6.14 35.91 3.95
CA ARG A 71 -7.34 35.37 3.27
C ARG A 71 -7.18 33.94 2.74
N GLN A 72 -5.95 33.44 2.59
CA GLN A 72 -5.63 32.09 2.15
C GLN A 72 -5.43 31.13 3.33
N HIS A 73 -5.51 31.61 4.58
CA HIS A 73 -5.36 30.75 5.74
C HIS A 73 -6.63 29.93 5.92
N THR A 74 -6.53 28.63 5.61
CA THR A 74 -7.58 27.65 5.91
C THR A 74 -7.75 27.47 7.43
N PRO A 75 -8.83 26.84 7.91
CA PRO A 75 -9.01 26.58 9.34
C PRO A 75 -7.83 25.83 10.00
N ALA A 76 -7.19 24.92 9.27
CA ALA A 76 -6.01 24.21 9.74
C ALA A 76 -4.82 25.16 9.94
N VAL A 77 -4.53 26.01 8.95
CA VAL A 77 -3.46 27.02 9.02
C VAL A 77 -3.73 28.04 10.12
N GLN A 78 -4.97 28.49 10.27
CA GLN A 78 -5.37 29.41 11.34
C GLN A 78 -5.14 28.81 12.74
N SER A 79 -5.53 27.54 12.94
CA SER A 79 -5.30 26.84 14.21
C SER A 79 -3.82 26.68 14.51
N PHE A 80 -3.02 26.32 13.50
CA PHE A 80 -1.57 26.19 13.64
C PHE A 80 -0.91 27.51 14.06
N VAL A 81 -1.24 28.63 13.39
CA VAL A 81 -0.68 29.95 13.72
C VAL A 81 -1.08 30.37 15.14
N ALA A 82 -2.33 30.15 15.53
CA ALA A 82 -2.81 30.50 16.88
C ALA A 82 -2.12 29.68 18.00
N GLN A 83 -1.67 28.47 17.70
CA GLN A 83 -1.08 27.53 18.65
C GLN A 83 0.39 27.19 18.35
N GLN A 84 1.09 28.01 17.57
CA GLN A 84 2.41 27.69 17.00
C GLN A 84 3.43 27.22 18.05
N GLU A 85 3.56 27.95 19.17
CA GLU A 85 4.49 27.59 20.25
C GLU A 85 4.14 26.24 20.89
N ARG A 86 2.86 25.88 20.97
CA ARG A 86 2.43 24.57 21.46
C ARG A 86 2.85 23.48 20.47
N TYR A 87 2.57 23.64 19.18
CA TYR A 87 2.99 22.69 18.15
C TYR A 87 4.52 22.46 18.16
N LEU A 88 5.31 23.54 18.28
CA LEU A 88 6.77 23.45 18.37
C LEU A 88 7.25 22.69 19.62
N ALA A 89 6.58 22.88 20.76
CA ALA A 89 6.90 22.19 22.00
C ALA A 89 6.48 20.70 22.00
N THR A 90 5.39 20.35 21.29
CA THR A 90 4.79 19.01 21.36
C THR A 90 5.22 18.08 20.24
N ILE A 91 5.68 18.58 19.08
CA ILE A 91 5.95 17.73 17.91
C ILE A 91 7.02 16.66 18.17
N ALA A 92 8.18 17.05 18.72
CA ALA A 92 9.27 16.10 18.94
C ALA A 92 8.92 15.00 19.98
N PRO A 93 8.34 15.32 21.16
CA PRO A 93 7.83 14.30 22.08
C PRO A 93 6.77 13.39 21.46
N THR A 94 5.86 13.95 20.65
CA THR A 94 4.79 13.17 20.00
C THR A 94 5.34 12.18 18.98
N ILE A 95 6.31 12.59 18.16
CA ILE A 95 7.02 11.71 17.24
C ILE A 95 7.77 10.60 18.02
N ALA A 96 8.45 10.95 19.12
CA ALA A 96 9.12 9.95 19.97
C ALA A 96 8.13 8.94 20.57
N PHE A 97 6.95 9.38 21.02
CA PHE A 97 5.87 8.50 21.48
C PHE A 97 5.37 7.56 20.38
N LEU A 98 5.10 8.08 19.18
CA LEU A 98 4.64 7.28 18.03
C LEU A 98 5.71 6.29 17.53
N GLN A 99 6.98 6.55 17.77
CA GLN A 99 8.09 5.62 17.52
C GLN A 99 8.30 4.60 18.65
N GLY A 100 7.50 4.65 19.71
CA GLY A 100 7.64 3.80 20.89
C GLY A 100 8.83 4.15 21.79
N ARG A 101 9.46 5.31 21.59
CA ARG A 101 10.66 5.76 22.33
C ARG A 101 10.34 6.48 23.65
N ASP A 102 9.11 6.95 23.83
CA ASP A 102 8.62 7.50 25.10
C ASP A 102 7.16 7.09 25.33
N SER A 103 6.95 5.96 25.99
CA SER A 103 5.61 5.44 26.28
C SER A 103 4.89 6.23 27.38
N THR A 104 5.62 6.95 28.24
CA THR A 104 5.05 7.66 29.40
C THR A 104 4.17 8.86 29.00
N LEU A 105 4.38 9.39 27.79
CA LEU A 105 3.63 10.50 27.24
C LEU A 105 2.14 10.19 27.04
N ALA A 106 1.77 8.90 26.96
CA ALA A 106 0.40 8.46 26.75
C ALA A 106 -0.60 9.11 27.72
N HIS A 107 -0.27 9.18 29.02
CA HIS A 107 -1.13 9.79 30.03
C HIS A 107 -1.43 11.27 29.75
N ARG A 108 -0.44 12.02 29.27
CA ARG A 108 -0.57 13.45 28.97
C ARG A 108 -1.36 13.69 27.70
N ILE A 109 -1.18 12.83 26.69
CA ILE A 109 -1.93 12.88 25.43
C ILE A 109 -3.41 12.57 25.69
N VAL A 110 -3.72 11.50 26.42
CA VAL A 110 -5.10 11.11 26.73
C VAL A 110 -5.83 12.17 27.56
N GLY A 111 -5.12 12.90 28.41
CA GLY A 111 -5.67 14.03 29.15
C GLY A 111 -6.06 15.24 28.28
N ARG A 112 -5.82 15.22 26.94
CA ARG A 112 -6.15 16.28 25.96
C ARG A 112 -5.58 17.68 26.24
N HIS A 113 -4.85 17.87 27.33
CA HIS A 113 -4.20 19.16 27.67
C HIS A 113 -2.81 19.31 27.05
N PHE A 114 -2.21 18.23 26.57
CA PHE A 114 -0.87 18.26 26.01
C PHE A 114 -0.85 18.75 24.57
N LEU A 115 -1.48 17.99 23.66
CA LEU A 115 -1.48 18.30 22.23
C LEU A 115 -2.34 19.54 21.93
N PRO A 116 -1.92 20.44 21.03
CA PRO A 116 -2.85 21.37 20.41
C PRO A 116 -3.80 20.60 19.50
N GLU A 117 -5.07 21.01 19.50
CA GLU A 117 -6.12 20.35 18.74
C GLU A 117 -6.56 21.27 17.59
N GLY A 118 -6.54 20.76 16.36
CA GLY A 118 -7.04 21.43 15.17
C GLY A 118 -8.36 20.83 14.66
N PRO A 119 -8.78 21.17 13.43
CA PRO A 119 -10.07 20.77 12.89
C PRO A 119 -10.33 19.25 12.87
N ARG A 120 -9.30 18.40 12.76
CA ARG A 120 -9.47 16.94 12.74
C ARG A 120 -10.01 16.37 14.05
N PHE A 121 -9.83 17.08 15.18
CA PHE A 121 -10.35 16.67 16.48
C PHE A 121 -11.88 16.82 16.59
N ALA A 122 -12.53 17.61 15.73
CA ALA A 122 -13.99 17.74 15.73
C ALA A 122 -14.70 16.41 15.42
N THR A 123 -14.00 15.45 14.81
CA THR A 123 -14.53 14.09 14.59
C THR A 123 -14.81 13.34 15.88
N LEU A 124 -14.18 13.72 17.00
CA LEU A 124 -14.43 13.15 18.31
C LEU A 124 -15.80 13.57 18.87
N ASP A 125 -16.28 14.77 18.50
CA ASP A 125 -17.51 15.37 19.02
C ASP A 125 -18.77 14.81 18.31
N VAL A 126 -18.62 14.22 17.12
CA VAL A 126 -19.73 13.61 16.34
C VAL A 126 -20.27 12.32 16.98
N TYR A 127 -19.55 11.77 17.95
CA TYR A 127 -19.93 10.54 18.66
C TYR A 127 -20.56 10.81 20.03
N GLU A 128 -20.79 12.08 20.41
CA GLU A 128 -21.52 12.41 21.63
C GLU A 128 -22.96 11.86 21.55
N ASP A 129 -23.25 10.86 22.38
CA ASP A 129 -24.60 10.36 22.60
C ASP A 129 -25.42 11.47 23.29
N GLU A 130 -26.70 11.64 22.92
CA GLU A 130 -27.58 12.69 23.47
C GLU A 130 -27.78 12.57 25.00
N GLU A 131 -27.35 11.46 25.61
CA GLU A 131 -27.37 11.18 27.05
C GLU A 131 -26.06 11.50 27.80
N GLY A 132 -25.04 12.07 27.14
CA GLY A 132 -23.81 12.54 27.81
C GLY A 132 -22.86 11.42 28.28
N GLY A 133 -22.93 10.23 27.67
CA GLY A 133 -21.95 9.16 27.85
C GLY A 133 -20.64 9.43 27.10
N ASP A 134 -19.53 8.80 27.51
CA ASP A 134 -18.25 8.85 26.78
C ASP A 134 -18.49 8.34 25.34
N PRO A 135 -18.34 9.20 24.31
CA PRO A 135 -18.59 8.91 22.89
C PRO A 135 -17.90 7.65 22.36
N LEU A 136 -16.80 7.31 23.02
CA LEU A 136 -15.92 6.20 22.67
C LEU A 136 -15.81 5.21 23.83
N GLY A 137 -16.67 5.26 24.85
CA GLY A 137 -16.62 4.37 26.02
C GLY A 137 -16.69 2.88 25.66
N TRP A 138 -17.41 2.52 24.59
CA TRP A 138 -17.45 1.14 24.07
C TRP A 138 -16.17 0.76 23.30
N ALA A 139 -15.58 1.70 22.55
CA ALA A 139 -14.32 1.48 21.84
C ALA A 139 -13.09 1.53 22.78
N PHE A 140 -13.12 2.38 23.82
CA PHE A 140 -12.06 2.55 24.81
C PHE A 140 -12.16 1.61 26.01
N GLY A 141 -13.31 0.99 26.27
CA GLY A 141 -13.41 -0.07 27.27
C GLY A 141 -12.52 -1.28 26.96
N ALA A 142 -12.22 -1.52 25.68
CA ALA A 142 -11.34 -2.58 25.20
C ALA A 142 -9.91 -2.10 24.82
N LEU A 143 -9.70 -0.80 24.61
CA LEU A 143 -8.40 -0.25 24.18
C LEU A 143 -7.56 0.20 25.37
N GLY A 144 -6.28 -0.16 25.34
CA GLY A 144 -5.31 0.33 26.31
C GLY A 144 -5.10 1.83 26.18
N LEU A 145 -4.69 2.47 27.28
CA LEU A 145 -4.28 3.89 27.33
C LEU A 145 -3.37 4.30 26.15
N HIS A 146 -2.44 3.43 25.77
CA HIS A 146 -1.50 3.66 24.67
C HIS A 146 -2.19 3.80 23.31
N ASP A 147 -3.20 2.99 23.04
CA ASP A 147 -3.89 3.02 21.75
C ASP A 147 -4.72 4.30 21.61
N LYS A 148 -5.40 4.71 22.69
CA LYS A 148 -6.07 6.02 22.75
C LYS A 148 -5.11 7.17 22.50
N ALA A 149 -3.93 7.12 23.13
CA ALA A 149 -2.90 8.13 22.90
C ALA A 149 -2.38 8.12 21.44
N LYS A 150 -2.14 6.96 20.83
CA LYS A 150 -1.73 6.84 19.42
C LYS A 150 -2.78 7.42 18.47
N HIS A 151 -4.06 7.15 18.71
CA HIS A 151 -5.14 7.70 17.90
C HIS A 151 -5.16 9.24 17.93
N LEU A 152 -5.12 9.83 19.14
CA LEU A 152 -5.08 11.30 19.30
C LEU A 152 -3.80 11.92 18.70
N ALA A 153 -2.66 11.26 18.87
CA ALA A 153 -1.41 11.69 18.25
C ALA A 153 -1.46 11.58 16.71
N THR A 154 -2.17 10.61 16.17
CA THR A 154 -2.39 10.45 14.72
C THR A 154 -3.29 11.57 14.18
N LEU A 155 -4.38 11.93 14.88
CA LEU A 155 -5.20 13.11 14.53
C LEU A 155 -4.37 14.40 14.54
N TYR A 156 -3.51 14.57 15.54
CA TYR A 156 -2.58 15.71 15.62
C TYR A 156 -1.60 15.76 14.43
N LEU A 157 -1.06 14.63 13.99
CA LEU A 157 -0.24 14.60 12.78
C LEU A 157 -1.06 14.91 11.53
N ASN A 158 -2.30 14.43 11.43
CA ASN A 158 -3.19 14.71 10.31
C ASN A 158 -3.53 16.20 10.21
N ASP A 159 -3.72 16.90 11.33
CA ASP A 159 -3.84 18.37 11.33
C ASP A 159 -2.58 19.05 10.76
N LEU A 160 -1.38 18.60 11.13
CA LEU A 160 -0.13 19.13 10.59
C LEU A 160 0.07 18.83 9.11
N ALA A 161 -0.39 17.67 8.63
CA ALA A 161 -0.42 17.37 7.19
C ALA A 161 -1.36 18.32 6.44
N ASP A 162 -2.54 18.63 6.99
CA ASP A 162 -3.44 19.62 6.40
C ASP A 162 -2.78 21.01 6.34
N VAL A 163 -2.02 21.41 7.37
CA VAL A 163 -1.25 22.67 7.37
C VAL A 163 -0.19 22.68 6.28
N LEU A 164 0.60 21.60 6.15
CA LEU A 164 1.60 21.46 5.09
C LEU A 164 0.96 21.52 3.71
N ARG A 165 -0.18 20.84 3.53
CA ARG A 165 -0.94 20.87 2.28
C ARG A 165 -1.38 22.28 1.91
N ASP A 166 -2.02 22.94 2.86
CA ASP A 166 -2.70 24.21 2.60
C ASP A 166 -1.72 25.40 2.52
N ALA A 167 -0.54 25.31 3.14
CA ALA A 167 0.43 26.41 3.21
C ALA A 167 1.72 26.21 2.40
N VAL A 168 2.10 24.98 2.09
CA VAL A 168 3.40 24.67 1.47
C VAL A 168 3.21 24.03 0.11
N ASP A 169 2.42 22.96 0.05
CA ASP A 169 2.28 22.16 -1.15
C ASP A 169 0.91 21.49 -1.19
N GLU A 170 0.03 21.95 -2.08
CA GLU A 170 -1.33 21.41 -2.23
C GLU A 170 -1.40 19.91 -2.51
N ARG A 171 -0.28 19.31 -2.93
CA ARG A 171 -0.13 17.88 -3.19
C ARG A 171 0.15 17.08 -1.92
N PHE A 172 0.45 17.71 -0.77
CA PHE A 172 0.88 17.03 0.45
C PHE A 172 -0.24 16.24 1.14
N GLU A 173 -0.10 14.91 1.16
CA GLU A 173 -0.94 14.00 1.96
C GLU A 173 -0.10 12.81 2.44
N PHE A 174 -0.35 12.28 3.65
CA PHE A 174 0.41 11.14 4.17
C PHE A 174 0.28 9.86 3.35
N VAL A 175 -0.80 9.71 2.58
CA VAL A 175 -1.13 8.46 1.87
C VAL A 175 -1.22 8.65 0.35
N ARG A 176 -1.46 9.87 -0.16
CA ARG A 176 -1.71 10.13 -1.60
C ARG A 176 -1.15 11.47 -2.06
N TYR A 177 0.18 11.57 -2.15
CA TYR A 177 0.80 12.78 -2.67
C TYR A 177 0.80 12.81 -4.19
N ALA A 178 0.34 13.88 -4.83
CA ALA A 178 0.47 14.11 -6.29
C ALA A 178 0.06 12.93 -7.20
N GLU A 179 -0.79 12.01 -6.73
CA GLU A 179 -1.21 10.84 -7.50
C GLU A 179 -1.85 11.25 -8.83
N SER A 180 -2.59 12.37 -8.83
CA SER A 180 -3.17 12.97 -10.03
C SER A 180 -2.15 13.44 -11.07
N LEU A 181 -0.90 13.72 -10.70
CA LEU A 181 0.15 14.17 -11.64
C LEU A 181 0.79 13.02 -12.42
N ALA A 182 0.61 11.78 -11.97
CA ALA A 182 1.31 10.62 -12.55
C ALA A 182 0.38 9.43 -12.85
N GLY A 183 -0.74 9.28 -12.14
CA GLY A 183 -1.67 8.17 -12.33
C GLY A 183 -2.42 8.27 -13.64
N SER A 184 -2.24 7.28 -14.54
CA SER A 184 -2.94 7.16 -15.81
C SER A 184 -2.92 8.43 -16.68
N GLN A 185 -1.86 9.24 -16.58
CA GLN A 185 -1.71 10.48 -17.34
C GLN A 185 -1.14 10.20 -18.74
N PRO A 186 -1.88 10.48 -19.83
CA PRO A 186 -1.43 10.16 -21.19
C PRO A 186 -0.18 10.94 -21.60
N THR A 187 0.03 12.13 -21.03
CA THR A 187 1.16 13.01 -21.34
C THR A 187 2.01 13.26 -20.11
N PHE A 188 3.31 13.52 -20.32
CA PHE A 188 4.24 13.89 -19.26
C PHE A 188 4.16 15.38 -18.86
N ASP A 189 3.36 16.18 -19.56
CA ASP A 189 3.32 17.63 -19.38
C ASP A 189 2.94 18.08 -17.96
N PRO A 190 1.93 17.50 -17.28
CA PRO A 190 1.61 17.89 -15.90
C PRO A 190 2.81 17.69 -14.95
N LEU A 191 3.49 16.54 -15.09
CA LEU A 191 4.67 16.22 -14.29
C LEU A 191 5.86 17.13 -14.65
N ALA A 192 6.12 17.35 -15.95
CA ALA A 192 7.16 18.26 -16.42
C ALA A 192 6.96 19.70 -15.92
N ASN A 193 5.72 20.22 -15.99
CA ASN A 193 5.37 21.54 -15.49
C ASN A 193 5.60 21.65 -13.98
N ALA A 194 5.20 20.63 -13.22
CA ALA A 194 5.44 20.57 -11.78
C ALA A 194 6.94 20.51 -11.44
N LEU A 195 7.75 19.78 -12.20
CA LEU A 195 9.20 19.66 -12.01
C LEU A 195 9.97 20.94 -12.41
N ALA A 196 9.39 21.75 -13.30
CA ALA A 196 9.94 23.03 -13.77
C ALA A 196 9.53 24.23 -12.91
N ALA A 197 8.48 24.09 -12.10
CA ALA A 197 8.05 25.11 -11.16
C ALA A 197 9.13 25.42 -10.10
N GLU A 198 9.03 26.59 -9.46
CA GLU A 198 9.93 26.94 -8.37
C GLU A 198 9.80 25.91 -7.22
N PRO A 199 10.92 25.40 -6.68
CA PRO A 199 10.89 24.47 -5.56
C PRO A 199 10.13 25.06 -4.36
N ASN A 200 9.26 24.28 -3.74
CA ASN A 200 8.69 24.62 -2.44
C ASN A 200 9.53 24.03 -1.29
N LEU A 201 9.12 24.25 -0.04
CA LEU A 201 9.85 23.76 1.13
C LEU A 201 9.99 22.22 1.15
N VAL A 202 9.00 21.46 0.66
CA VAL A 202 9.08 20.00 0.56
C VAL A 202 10.17 19.60 -0.43
N ASP A 203 10.21 20.27 -1.59
CA ASP A 203 11.24 20.06 -2.61
C ASP A 203 12.65 20.42 -2.12
N GLU A 204 12.80 21.54 -1.40
CA GLU A 204 14.08 21.98 -0.84
C GLU A 204 14.63 21.00 0.19
N VAL A 205 13.76 20.51 1.08
CA VAL A 205 14.14 19.50 2.07
C VAL A 205 14.51 18.19 1.38
N LEU A 206 13.74 17.76 0.36
CA LEU A 206 14.04 16.55 -0.39
C LEU A 206 15.36 16.65 -1.17
N GLU A 207 15.66 17.80 -1.77
CA GLU A 207 16.94 18.07 -2.41
C GLU A 207 18.08 17.91 -1.40
N ARG A 208 18.00 18.56 -0.23
CA ARG A 208 19.04 18.45 0.80
C ARG A 208 19.25 17.00 1.27
N LEU A 209 18.17 16.27 1.56
CA LEU A 209 18.25 14.87 1.98
C LEU A 209 18.85 13.97 0.88
N THR A 210 18.54 14.27 -0.38
CA THR A 210 19.14 13.57 -1.53
C THR A 210 20.65 13.80 -1.59
N LEU A 211 21.10 15.05 -1.43
CA LEU A 211 22.53 15.39 -1.42
C LEU A 211 23.24 14.69 -0.25
N GLU A 212 22.68 14.74 0.95
CA GLU A 212 23.23 14.06 2.14
C GLU A 212 23.35 12.55 1.94
N ALA A 213 22.36 11.90 1.31
CA ALA A 213 22.39 10.48 1.02
C ALA A 213 23.48 10.12 -0.01
N VAL A 214 23.60 10.92 -1.09
CA VAL A 214 24.65 10.72 -2.11
C VAL A 214 26.04 10.95 -1.52
N GLU A 215 26.21 11.98 -0.70
CA GLU A 215 27.49 12.29 -0.04
C GLU A 215 27.90 11.18 0.95
N ARG A 216 26.96 10.67 1.74
CA ARG A 216 27.19 9.57 2.68
C ARG A 216 27.60 8.27 1.98
N HIS A 217 26.92 7.93 0.90
CA HIS A 217 27.04 6.61 0.28
C HIS A 217 28.00 6.55 -0.92
N GLN A 218 28.30 7.69 -1.54
CA GLN A 218 29.12 7.79 -2.76
C GLN A 218 28.71 6.73 -3.81
N PRO A 219 27.43 6.67 -4.24
CA PRO A 219 26.98 5.66 -5.19
C PRO A 219 27.48 5.96 -6.60
N THR A 220 27.64 4.90 -7.41
CA THR A 220 27.81 5.01 -8.87
C THR A 220 26.49 4.76 -9.59
N VAL A 221 25.53 4.09 -8.94
CA VAL A 221 24.20 3.80 -9.45
C VAL A 221 23.17 4.09 -8.36
N VAL A 222 22.10 4.82 -8.69
CA VAL A 222 20.95 5.07 -7.82
C VAL A 222 19.71 4.41 -8.42
N LEU A 223 19.06 3.53 -7.66
CA LEU A 223 17.80 2.89 -8.02
C LEU A 223 16.66 3.61 -7.31
N LEU A 224 15.72 4.17 -8.06
CA LEU A 224 14.47 4.71 -7.51
C LEU A 224 13.36 3.69 -7.74
N SER A 225 12.91 3.06 -6.65
CA SER A 225 11.79 2.12 -6.69
C SER A 225 10.49 2.86 -6.40
N VAL A 226 9.67 3.04 -7.43
CA VAL A 226 8.39 3.78 -7.37
C VAL A 226 7.24 2.78 -7.34
N PRO A 227 6.67 2.49 -6.16
CA PRO A 227 5.59 1.51 -6.06
C PRO A 227 4.24 1.99 -6.58
N PHE A 228 3.96 3.29 -6.46
CA PHE A 228 2.65 3.88 -6.76
C PHE A 228 2.81 5.21 -7.49
N PRO A 229 1.82 5.66 -8.28
CA PRO A 229 1.90 6.95 -8.96
C PRO A 229 2.19 8.14 -8.03
N GLY A 230 1.69 8.11 -6.80
CA GLY A 230 1.90 9.20 -5.84
C GLY A 230 3.36 9.44 -5.42
N SER A 231 4.25 8.45 -5.56
CA SER A 231 5.68 8.64 -5.27
C SER A 231 6.52 9.02 -6.50
N ALA A 232 5.89 9.09 -7.69
CA ALA A 232 6.58 9.40 -8.93
C ALA A 232 7.20 10.81 -8.93
N TYR A 233 6.44 11.84 -8.55
CA TYR A 233 6.98 13.22 -8.53
C TYR A 233 8.26 13.32 -7.70
N ALA A 234 8.24 12.78 -6.48
CA ALA A 234 9.39 12.83 -5.59
C ALA A 234 10.59 12.04 -6.14
N ALA A 235 10.35 10.89 -6.80
CA ALA A 235 11.41 10.16 -7.50
C ALA A 235 12.05 11.01 -8.62
N PHE A 236 11.24 11.69 -9.44
CA PHE A 236 11.78 12.59 -10.47
C PHE A 236 12.55 13.77 -9.86
N ARG A 237 12.12 14.34 -8.73
CA ARG A 237 12.87 15.41 -8.02
C ARG A 237 14.21 14.93 -7.45
N ILE A 238 14.26 13.72 -6.90
CA ILE A 238 15.50 13.07 -6.46
C ILE A 238 16.44 12.91 -7.66
N ALA A 239 15.95 12.33 -8.76
CA ALA A 239 16.72 12.13 -9.97
C ALA A 239 17.21 13.46 -10.58
N GLN A 240 16.36 14.49 -10.64
CA GLN A 240 16.71 15.85 -11.09
C GLN A 240 17.87 16.43 -10.28
N THR A 241 17.82 16.29 -8.97
CA THR A 241 18.88 16.75 -8.04
C THR A 241 20.20 16.02 -8.34
N ILE A 242 20.14 14.68 -8.47
CA ILE A 242 21.30 13.85 -8.78
C ILE A 242 21.89 14.23 -10.14
N LYS A 243 21.08 14.35 -11.20
CA LYS A 243 21.53 14.72 -12.54
C LYS A 243 22.21 16.08 -12.58
N ARG A 244 21.67 17.06 -11.83
CA ARG A 244 22.24 18.41 -11.76
C ARG A 244 23.58 18.44 -11.04
N ARG A 245 23.74 17.69 -9.94
CA ARG A 245 24.91 17.80 -9.07
C ARG A 245 25.99 16.73 -9.31
N PHE A 246 25.57 15.56 -9.77
CA PHE A 246 26.37 14.35 -9.95
C PHE A 246 25.99 13.63 -11.26
N PRO A 247 26.16 14.25 -12.43
CA PRO A 247 25.73 13.71 -13.73
C PRO A 247 26.37 12.37 -14.10
N GLN A 248 27.47 11.99 -13.44
CA GLN A 248 28.15 10.70 -13.60
C GLN A 248 27.45 9.52 -12.92
N ILE A 249 26.51 9.76 -12.00
CA ILE A 249 25.77 8.71 -11.32
C ILE A 249 24.68 8.20 -12.26
N ALA A 250 24.68 6.89 -12.52
CA ALA A 250 23.62 6.26 -13.29
C ALA A 250 22.34 6.21 -12.45
N THR A 251 21.24 6.67 -13.01
CA THR A 251 19.91 6.75 -12.37
C THR A 251 18.96 5.76 -13.04
N VAL A 252 18.31 4.93 -12.23
CA VAL A 252 17.47 3.83 -12.72
C VAL A 252 16.09 3.94 -12.08
N LEU A 253 15.05 3.94 -12.91
CA LEU A 253 13.66 3.93 -12.47
C LEU A 253 13.08 2.51 -12.57
N GLY A 254 12.42 2.05 -11.51
CA GLY A 254 11.71 0.76 -11.48
C GLY A 254 10.54 0.79 -10.48
N GLY A 255 9.88 -0.34 -10.28
CA GLY A 255 8.81 -0.50 -9.30
C GLY A 255 7.41 -0.67 -9.90
N GLY A 256 6.40 -0.77 -9.03
CA GLY A 256 5.01 -1.03 -9.41
C GLY A 256 4.46 -0.03 -10.43
N PHE A 257 4.71 1.26 -10.22
CA PHE A 257 4.31 2.33 -11.15
C PHE A 257 4.83 2.10 -12.57
N VAL A 258 6.09 1.69 -12.70
CA VAL A 258 6.70 1.43 -14.01
C VAL A 258 6.03 0.22 -14.68
N ASN A 259 5.73 -0.80 -13.89
CA ASN A 259 5.13 -2.05 -14.35
C ASN A 259 3.64 -1.94 -14.68
N THR A 260 2.93 -0.92 -14.21
CA THR A 260 1.51 -0.73 -14.54
C THR A 260 1.34 0.41 -15.53
N GLU A 261 1.98 1.56 -15.29
CA GLU A 261 1.75 2.80 -16.04
C GLU A 261 2.67 2.94 -17.26
N LEU A 262 3.94 2.54 -17.16
CA LEU A 262 4.98 2.87 -18.14
C LEU A 262 5.35 1.72 -19.09
N ARG A 263 4.50 0.69 -19.24
CA ARG A 263 4.80 -0.48 -20.08
C ARG A 263 4.94 -0.17 -21.57
N GLU A 264 4.30 0.88 -22.04
CA GLU A 264 4.36 1.36 -23.43
C GLU A 264 5.11 2.69 -23.52
N LEU A 265 6.03 2.97 -22.58
CA LEU A 265 6.75 4.25 -22.50
C LEU A 265 7.38 4.64 -23.84
N ALA A 266 6.97 5.79 -24.35
CA ALA A 266 7.50 6.42 -25.57
C ALA A 266 7.91 7.89 -25.34
N GLU A 267 7.77 8.42 -24.12
CA GLU A 267 8.12 9.78 -23.76
C GLU A 267 9.64 9.92 -23.53
N PRO A 268 10.38 10.60 -24.42
CA PRO A 268 11.81 10.76 -24.27
C PRO A 268 12.17 11.57 -23.02
N ARG A 269 11.41 12.60 -22.62
CA ARG A 269 11.76 13.51 -21.51
C ARG A 269 11.93 12.81 -20.16
N VAL A 270 11.37 11.61 -19.96
CA VAL A 270 11.68 10.76 -18.79
C VAL A 270 13.18 10.53 -18.64
N PHE A 271 13.88 10.39 -19.77
CA PHE A 271 15.32 10.15 -19.82
C PHE A 271 16.19 11.40 -19.61
N ASP A 272 15.59 12.58 -19.40
CA ASP A 272 16.33 13.74 -18.90
C ASP A 272 16.64 13.58 -17.40
N TYR A 273 15.90 12.69 -16.72
CA TYR A 273 16.03 12.40 -15.29
C TYR A 273 16.65 11.03 -15.04
N PHE A 274 16.31 10.03 -15.86
CA PHE A 274 16.73 8.64 -15.69
C PHE A 274 17.56 8.13 -16.87
N ASP A 275 18.64 7.39 -16.59
CA ASP A 275 19.42 6.75 -17.67
C ASP A 275 18.74 5.47 -18.17
N PHE A 276 18.08 4.76 -17.27
CA PHE A 276 17.45 3.47 -17.54
C PHE A 276 16.10 3.37 -16.83
N VAL A 277 15.14 2.71 -17.48
CA VAL A 277 13.85 2.34 -16.87
C VAL A 277 13.68 0.84 -17.01
N THR A 278 13.55 0.10 -15.91
CA THR A 278 13.48 -1.38 -15.92
C THR A 278 12.10 -1.89 -15.58
N LEU A 279 11.65 -2.95 -16.27
CA LEU A 279 10.37 -3.62 -16.05
C LEU A 279 10.51 -4.98 -15.32
N ASP A 280 9.39 -5.37 -14.74
CA ASP A 280 9.07 -6.61 -14.03
C ASP A 280 9.98 -6.87 -12.82
N ALA A 281 10.32 -8.14 -12.56
CA ALA A 281 11.22 -8.53 -11.47
C ALA A 281 12.61 -7.91 -11.69
N GLY A 282 13.06 -7.08 -10.74
CA GLY A 282 14.25 -6.24 -10.89
C GLY A 282 15.58 -7.00 -10.87
N GLU A 283 15.61 -8.21 -10.32
CA GLU A 283 16.81 -9.00 -10.10
C GLU A 283 17.61 -9.23 -11.40
N ARG A 284 16.97 -9.77 -12.44
CA ARG A 284 17.62 -10.06 -13.74
C ARG A 284 17.97 -8.78 -14.52
N PRO A 285 17.06 -7.80 -14.73
CA PRO A 285 17.35 -6.54 -15.39
C PRO A 285 18.50 -5.78 -14.74
N LEU A 286 18.55 -5.73 -13.40
CA LEU A 286 19.62 -5.03 -12.69
C LEU A 286 20.96 -5.73 -12.86
N LEU A 287 21.04 -7.07 -12.81
CA LEU A 287 22.31 -7.75 -13.10
C LEU A 287 22.83 -7.43 -14.50
N ALA A 288 21.96 -7.53 -15.52
CA ALA A 288 22.32 -7.19 -16.89
C ALA A 288 22.74 -5.71 -17.02
N LEU A 289 22.03 -4.80 -16.36
CA LEU A 289 22.36 -3.38 -16.36
C LEU A 289 23.70 -3.09 -15.69
N LEU A 290 23.99 -3.71 -14.54
CA LEU A 290 25.24 -3.50 -13.83
C LEU A 290 26.43 -4.08 -14.60
N GLU A 291 26.28 -5.23 -15.27
CA GLU A 291 27.27 -5.75 -16.23
C GLU A 291 27.49 -4.77 -17.39
N HIS A 292 26.43 -4.14 -17.89
CA HIS A 292 26.52 -3.15 -18.96
C HIS A 292 27.31 -1.91 -18.52
N LEU A 293 27.01 -1.39 -17.33
CA LEU A 293 27.71 -0.25 -16.74
C LEU A 293 29.19 -0.52 -16.44
N ARG A 294 29.58 -1.78 -16.23
CA ARG A 294 30.99 -2.20 -16.11
C ARG A 294 31.67 -2.45 -17.46
N GLY A 295 30.95 -2.38 -18.58
CA GLY A 295 31.46 -2.67 -19.93
C GLY A 295 31.58 -4.16 -20.25
N GLU A 296 31.04 -5.04 -19.40
CA GLU A 296 31.03 -6.50 -19.57
C GLU A 296 29.90 -6.96 -20.50
N ARG A 297 28.85 -6.12 -20.61
CA ARG A 297 27.67 -6.37 -21.45
C ARG A 297 27.42 -5.21 -22.41
N GLY A 298 27.06 -5.55 -23.65
CA GLY A 298 26.66 -4.55 -24.65
C GLY A 298 25.23 -4.07 -24.41
N ARG A 299 24.92 -2.82 -24.75
CA ARG A 299 23.60 -2.20 -24.55
C ARG A 299 22.45 -2.99 -25.19
N SER A 300 22.67 -3.61 -26.35
CA SER A 300 21.67 -4.45 -27.02
C SER A 300 21.33 -5.75 -26.29
N ARG A 301 22.10 -6.11 -25.25
CA ARG A 301 21.89 -7.28 -24.40
C ARG A 301 21.22 -6.95 -23.06
N LEU A 302 20.70 -5.74 -22.87
CA LEU A 302 19.92 -5.41 -21.67
C LEU A 302 18.63 -6.24 -21.62
N VAL A 303 18.11 -6.49 -20.43
CA VAL A 303 16.90 -7.29 -20.19
C VAL A 303 15.80 -6.33 -19.71
N ARG A 304 14.64 -6.34 -20.39
CA ARG A 304 13.45 -5.54 -20.03
C ARG A 304 13.75 -4.08 -19.64
N THR A 305 14.56 -3.39 -20.43
CA THR A 305 15.04 -2.04 -20.10
C THR A 305 14.70 -1.06 -21.22
N PHE A 306 14.03 0.05 -20.89
CA PHE A 306 13.94 1.19 -21.78
C PHE A 306 15.15 2.12 -21.63
N VAL A 307 15.55 2.69 -22.76
CA VAL A 307 16.68 3.61 -22.89
C VAL A 307 16.38 4.69 -23.92
N ARG A 308 17.01 5.86 -23.82
CA ARG A 308 17.00 6.87 -24.90
C ARG A 308 18.00 6.49 -25.99
N GLY A 309 17.52 6.14 -27.17
CA GLY A 309 18.31 5.83 -28.35
C GLY A 309 19.15 7.01 -28.84
N ASP A 310 20.12 6.72 -29.73
CA ASP A 310 20.98 7.74 -30.32
C ASP A 310 20.20 8.72 -31.22
N ASP A 311 19.02 8.31 -31.70
CA ASP A 311 18.05 9.13 -32.43
C ASP A 311 17.15 9.98 -31.50
N GLY A 312 17.40 9.96 -30.19
CA GLY A 312 16.65 10.68 -29.16
C GLY A 312 15.32 10.03 -28.80
N LYS A 313 14.93 8.91 -29.42
CA LYS A 313 13.66 8.22 -29.16
C LYS A 313 13.80 7.20 -28.04
N VAL A 314 12.69 6.85 -27.41
CA VAL A 314 12.66 5.75 -26.44
C VAL A 314 12.77 4.42 -27.18
N GLN A 315 13.66 3.55 -26.70
CA GLN A 315 13.86 2.21 -27.23
C GLN A 315 13.71 1.19 -26.10
N TYR A 316 12.89 0.18 -26.33
CA TYR A 316 12.78 -0.97 -25.44
C TYR A 316 13.79 -2.05 -25.86
N VAL A 317 14.67 -2.43 -24.94
CA VAL A 317 15.66 -3.48 -25.16
C VAL A 317 15.34 -4.67 -24.26
N ASN A 318 15.20 -5.84 -24.89
CA ASN A 318 14.91 -7.07 -24.17
C ASN A 318 15.64 -8.27 -24.78
N MET A 319 16.82 -8.58 -24.24
CA MET A 319 17.48 -9.85 -24.44
C MET A 319 16.73 -10.92 -23.67
N MET A 320 16.30 -11.97 -24.37
CA MET A 320 15.59 -13.08 -23.74
C MET A 320 16.53 -13.87 -22.83
N GLU A 321 16.37 -13.71 -21.52
CA GLU A 321 17.07 -14.45 -20.47
C GLU A 321 16.08 -14.93 -19.41
N SER A 322 16.36 -16.07 -18.80
CA SER A 322 15.54 -16.59 -17.71
C SER A 322 15.64 -15.69 -16.48
N ASP A 323 14.50 -15.48 -15.83
CA ASP A 323 14.44 -14.81 -14.54
C ASP A 323 15.19 -15.58 -13.45
N ILE A 324 15.48 -14.86 -12.37
CA ILE A 324 16.04 -15.47 -11.17
C ILE A 324 14.92 -16.23 -10.48
N ALA A 325 15.13 -17.52 -10.24
CA ALA A 325 14.14 -18.34 -9.55
C ALA A 325 13.85 -17.77 -8.16
N PHE A 326 12.59 -17.82 -7.71
CA PHE A 326 12.19 -17.25 -6.41
C PHE A 326 12.97 -17.84 -5.21
N ALA A 327 13.41 -19.09 -5.31
CA ALA A 327 14.28 -19.70 -4.28
C ALA A 327 15.69 -19.06 -4.22
N GLU A 328 16.16 -18.46 -5.31
CA GLU A 328 17.52 -17.92 -5.50
C GLU A 328 17.62 -16.39 -5.36
N VAL A 329 16.51 -15.69 -5.12
CA VAL A 329 16.52 -14.22 -4.89
C VAL A 329 17.17 -13.85 -3.55
N GLY A 330 17.40 -14.82 -2.67
CA GLY A 330 18.04 -14.63 -1.37
C GLY A 330 17.10 -14.09 -0.30
N THR A 331 17.69 -13.70 0.84
CA THR A 331 16.97 -13.09 1.97
C THR A 331 16.99 -11.57 1.82
N PRO A 332 15.84 -10.88 1.91
CA PRO A 332 15.82 -9.42 2.03
C PRO A 332 16.63 -8.97 3.26
N THR A 333 17.13 -7.73 3.24
CA THR A 333 17.88 -7.12 4.35
C THR A 333 17.34 -5.73 4.65
N TRP A 334 17.13 -5.44 5.92
CA TRP A 334 16.67 -4.17 6.45
C TRP A 334 17.84 -3.33 6.99
N ASP A 335 19.05 -3.87 6.94
CA ASP A 335 20.29 -3.15 7.24
C ASP A 335 20.39 -1.86 6.42
N GLY A 336 20.77 -0.78 7.10
CA GLY A 336 20.81 0.57 6.54
C GLY A 336 19.51 1.37 6.66
N LEU A 337 18.38 0.74 7.01
CA LEU A 337 17.11 1.46 7.26
C LEU A 337 16.95 1.79 8.76
N PRO A 338 16.37 2.95 9.11
CA PRO A 338 16.22 3.38 10.50
C PRO A 338 14.99 2.75 11.18
N LEU A 339 15.06 1.45 11.47
CA LEU A 339 13.92 0.65 11.93
C LEU A 339 13.26 1.14 13.24
N ASP A 340 13.99 1.87 14.07
CA ASP A 340 13.54 2.47 15.33
C ASP A 340 12.87 3.85 15.15
N ARG A 341 12.78 4.36 13.91
CA ARG A 341 12.24 5.69 13.60
C ARG A 341 10.91 5.68 12.84
N TYR A 342 10.37 4.51 12.49
CA TYR A 342 9.04 4.42 11.86
C TYR A 342 7.93 4.72 12.87
N LEU A 343 6.81 5.26 12.38
CA LEU A 343 5.70 5.74 13.20
C LEU A 343 4.62 4.65 13.34
N SER A 344 4.18 4.39 14.57
CA SER A 344 3.00 3.54 14.84
C SER A 344 1.75 4.42 14.87
N LEU A 345 1.04 4.48 13.75
CA LEU A 345 -0.15 5.32 13.57
C LEU A 345 -1.42 4.50 13.84
N LEU A 346 -2.50 5.16 14.24
CA LEU A 346 -3.77 4.49 14.52
C LEU A 346 -4.96 5.31 14.01
N ASP A 347 -5.33 5.09 12.75
CA ASP A 347 -6.45 5.77 12.09
C ASP A 347 -7.82 5.17 12.48
N MET A 348 -7.90 3.85 12.67
CA MET A 348 -9.12 3.15 13.07
C MET A 348 -8.86 2.24 14.26
N LEU A 349 -9.88 2.13 15.12
CA LEU A 349 -9.83 1.36 16.36
C LEU A 349 -10.10 -0.14 16.16
N ASN A 350 -10.42 -0.57 14.93
CA ASN A 350 -10.69 -1.97 14.61
C ASN A 350 -9.38 -2.81 14.68
N PRO A 351 -9.33 -3.91 15.46
CA PRO A 351 -8.11 -4.71 15.66
C PRO A 351 -7.43 -5.20 14.38
N MET A 352 -8.21 -5.48 13.34
CA MET A 352 -7.68 -5.91 12.05
C MET A 352 -6.97 -4.76 11.33
N HIS A 353 -7.56 -3.56 11.33
CA HIS A 353 -6.97 -2.37 10.69
C HIS A 353 -5.66 -1.92 11.34
N ARG A 354 -5.46 -2.22 12.63
CA ARG A 354 -4.20 -1.97 13.34
C ARG A 354 -3.01 -2.63 12.65
N LEU A 355 -3.20 -3.81 12.06
CA LEU A 355 -2.09 -4.56 11.45
C LEU A 355 -1.43 -3.82 10.27
N TRP A 356 -2.13 -2.88 9.62
CA TRP A 356 -1.58 -2.07 8.54
C TRP A 356 -0.93 -0.76 9.00
N SER A 357 -1.20 -0.28 10.21
CA SER A 357 -0.87 1.09 10.66
C SER A 357 -0.07 1.13 11.96
N ASP A 358 -0.37 0.22 12.89
CA ASP A 358 0.24 0.13 14.21
C ASP A 358 1.43 -0.83 14.20
N GLY A 359 2.63 -0.28 14.37
CA GLY A 359 3.87 -1.02 14.43
C GLY A 359 4.45 -1.42 13.07
N ARG A 360 5.64 -2.02 13.13
CA ARG A 360 6.42 -2.51 11.99
C ARG A 360 6.25 -4.01 11.84
N TRP A 361 6.02 -4.46 10.61
CA TRP A 361 5.98 -5.87 10.23
C TRP A 361 7.10 -6.16 9.24
N ASN A 362 7.89 -7.20 9.51
CA ASN A 362 8.83 -7.73 8.52
C ASN A 362 8.03 -8.23 7.31
N LYS A 363 8.42 -7.80 6.11
CA LYS A 363 7.74 -8.17 4.88
C LYS A 363 8.47 -9.37 4.26
N LEU A 364 7.73 -10.43 3.97
CA LEU A 364 8.25 -11.61 3.27
C LEU A 364 7.20 -12.12 2.28
N THR A 365 7.60 -12.81 1.23
CA THR A 365 6.69 -13.45 0.29
C THR A 365 6.84 -14.96 0.45
N VAL A 366 5.73 -15.70 0.44
CA VAL A 366 5.73 -17.17 0.49
C VAL A 366 5.91 -17.76 -0.91
N ALA A 367 5.31 -17.14 -1.91
CA ALA A 367 5.42 -17.48 -3.33
C ALA A 367 5.35 -16.22 -4.22
N HIS A 368 6.14 -16.20 -5.28
CA HIS A 368 6.06 -15.19 -6.31
C HIS A 368 4.85 -15.44 -7.22
N GLY A 369 4.14 -14.37 -7.57
CA GLY A 369 2.93 -14.38 -8.40
C GLY A 369 1.72 -15.08 -7.79
N CYS A 370 0.64 -15.18 -8.57
CA CYS A 370 -0.61 -15.78 -8.11
C CYS A 370 -0.76 -17.18 -8.68
N TYR A 371 -1.11 -18.21 -7.89
CA TYR A 371 -1.36 -19.56 -8.44
C TYR A 371 -2.71 -19.67 -9.19
N TRP A 372 -3.64 -18.71 -9.00
CA TRP A 372 -4.98 -18.75 -9.61
C TRP A 372 -5.03 -18.19 -11.03
N LYS A 373 -4.42 -17.02 -11.28
CA LYS A 373 -4.24 -16.33 -12.60
C LYS A 373 -5.48 -16.25 -13.50
N LYS A 374 -6.69 -16.28 -12.94
CA LYS A 374 -7.95 -16.30 -13.70
C LYS A 374 -8.90 -15.15 -13.40
N CYS A 375 -8.65 -14.37 -12.34
CA CYS A 375 -9.50 -13.24 -11.98
C CYS A 375 -9.55 -12.24 -13.15
N SER A 376 -10.74 -11.87 -13.60
CA SER A 376 -10.90 -11.01 -14.76
C SER A 376 -10.54 -9.54 -14.51
N PHE A 377 -10.51 -9.12 -13.24
CA PHE A 377 -10.18 -7.77 -12.82
C PHE A 377 -8.70 -7.60 -12.45
N CYS A 378 -7.96 -8.69 -12.26
CA CYS A 378 -6.53 -8.63 -11.93
C CYS A 378 -5.70 -8.49 -13.21
N ASP A 379 -4.53 -7.86 -13.08
CA ASP A 379 -3.54 -7.71 -14.13
C ASP A 379 -2.76 -9.02 -14.41
N VAL A 380 -3.48 -10.13 -14.58
CA VAL A 380 -2.91 -11.49 -14.72
C VAL A 380 -2.01 -11.66 -15.95
N SER A 381 -2.08 -10.72 -16.89
CA SER A 381 -1.21 -10.66 -18.07
C SER A 381 0.21 -10.15 -17.74
N LEU A 382 0.38 -9.47 -16.60
CA LEU A 382 1.68 -8.94 -16.17
C LEU A 382 2.51 -10.03 -15.52
N ASP A 383 3.82 -10.03 -15.82
CA ASP A 383 4.74 -11.11 -15.43
C ASP A 383 4.78 -11.37 -13.92
N TYR A 384 4.74 -10.31 -13.09
CA TYR A 384 4.80 -10.45 -11.63
C TYR A 384 3.58 -11.16 -11.02
N ILE A 385 2.44 -11.21 -11.72
CA ILE A 385 1.25 -12.01 -11.35
C ILE A 385 1.24 -13.33 -12.12
N GLY A 386 1.56 -13.25 -13.41
CA GLY A 386 1.49 -14.31 -14.41
C GLY A 386 2.56 -15.39 -14.26
N ARG A 387 3.66 -15.15 -13.56
CA ARG A 387 4.70 -16.14 -13.23
C ARG A 387 4.55 -16.60 -11.78
N TYR A 388 4.25 -17.88 -11.58
CA TYR A 388 4.05 -18.44 -10.23
C TYR A 388 5.24 -19.32 -9.86
N GLU A 389 5.91 -19.00 -8.77
CA GLU A 389 7.05 -19.74 -8.26
C GLU A 389 7.03 -19.79 -6.74
N GLY A 390 7.28 -20.98 -6.16
CA GLY A 390 7.36 -21.16 -4.72
C GLY A 390 8.79 -21.39 -4.24
N ALA A 391 9.01 -21.21 -2.94
CA ALA A 391 10.19 -21.70 -2.24
C ALA A 391 9.79 -22.85 -1.29
N SER A 392 10.77 -23.65 -0.85
CA SER A 392 10.49 -24.67 0.15
C SER A 392 10.23 -24.03 1.52
N ALA A 393 9.46 -24.70 2.37
CA ALA A 393 9.20 -24.24 3.74
C ALA A 393 10.50 -24.03 4.52
N ALA A 394 11.49 -24.91 4.35
CA ALA A 394 12.80 -24.77 4.97
C ALA A 394 13.52 -23.47 4.54
N VAL A 395 13.54 -23.14 3.24
CA VAL A 395 14.14 -21.88 2.76
C VAL A 395 13.42 -20.66 3.31
N LEU A 396 12.09 -20.71 3.39
CA LEU A 396 11.30 -19.62 3.97
C LEU A 396 11.55 -19.47 5.48
N ALA A 397 11.65 -20.58 6.22
CA ALA A 397 11.98 -20.57 7.64
C ALA A 397 13.40 -20.04 7.90
N ASP A 398 14.38 -20.43 7.09
CA ASP A 398 15.75 -19.90 7.16
C ASP A 398 15.77 -18.38 6.93
N ARG A 399 14.99 -17.89 5.96
CA ARG A 399 14.81 -16.45 5.72
C ARG A 399 14.18 -15.76 6.93
N ILE A 400 13.13 -16.34 7.52
CA ILE A 400 12.45 -15.81 8.70
C ILE A 400 13.44 -15.68 9.87
N GLU A 401 14.19 -16.73 10.19
CA GLU A 401 15.17 -16.71 11.28
C GLU A 401 16.26 -15.65 11.06
N ALA A 402 16.79 -15.54 9.84
CA ALA A 402 17.77 -14.52 9.49
C ALA A 402 17.22 -13.10 9.68
N ILE A 403 15.96 -12.86 9.28
CA ILE A 403 15.30 -11.56 9.44
C ILE A 403 15.02 -11.26 10.91
N VAL A 404 14.60 -12.24 11.71
CA VAL A 404 14.41 -12.06 13.16
C VAL A 404 15.75 -11.72 13.81
N ALA A 405 16.83 -12.41 13.44
CA ALA A 405 18.16 -12.15 13.97
C ALA A 405 18.69 -10.75 13.61
N GLU A 406 18.43 -10.27 12.39
CA GLU A 406 18.83 -8.92 11.94
C GLU A 406 17.98 -7.83 12.60
N THR A 407 16.66 -8.02 12.66
CA THR A 407 15.72 -6.95 12.99
C THR A 407 15.27 -6.93 14.45
N GLY A 408 15.50 -8.02 15.19
CA GLY A 408 14.99 -8.22 16.54
C GLY A 408 13.47 -8.36 16.65
N GLN A 409 12.76 -8.45 15.52
CA GLN A 409 11.29 -8.48 15.48
C GLN A 409 10.77 -9.82 14.96
N THR A 410 9.73 -10.34 15.63
CA THR A 410 9.09 -11.63 15.31
C THR A 410 7.77 -11.48 14.55
N GLY A 411 7.34 -10.26 14.22
CA GLY A 411 6.13 -9.99 13.46
C GLY A 411 6.37 -10.02 11.94
N PHE A 412 5.60 -10.80 11.19
CA PHE A 412 5.65 -10.89 9.73
C PHE A 412 4.32 -10.53 9.04
N HIS A 413 4.41 -9.82 7.93
CA HIS A 413 3.32 -9.67 6.96
C HIS A 413 3.74 -10.33 5.65
N PHE A 414 3.00 -11.37 5.27
CA PHE A 414 3.19 -12.06 4.01
C PHE A 414 2.50 -11.32 2.85
N VAL A 415 3.30 -10.77 1.95
CA VAL A 415 2.89 -9.84 0.88
C VAL A 415 2.60 -10.53 -0.46
N ASP A 416 2.19 -11.79 -0.42
CA ASP A 416 1.81 -12.57 -1.59
C ASP A 416 0.58 -12.00 -2.30
N GLU A 417 0.53 -12.14 -3.63
CA GLU A 417 -0.69 -11.87 -4.43
C GLU A 417 -1.86 -12.75 -3.96
N ALA A 418 -1.56 -14.02 -3.66
CA ALA A 418 -2.43 -14.94 -2.96
C ALA A 418 -1.58 -16.10 -2.41
N ALA A 419 -1.34 -16.13 -1.10
CA ALA A 419 -0.52 -17.15 -0.47
C ALA A 419 -1.15 -18.56 -0.69
N PRO A 420 -0.41 -19.54 -1.24
CA PRO A 420 -0.95 -20.86 -1.55
C PRO A 420 -1.22 -21.68 -0.28
N PRO A 421 -2.41 -22.32 -0.12
CA PRO A 421 -2.72 -23.09 1.09
C PRO A 421 -1.72 -24.22 1.38
N LYS A 422 -1.21 -24.89 0.33
CA LYS A 422 -0.22 -25.97 0.49
C LYS A 422 1.13 -25.44 0.99
N ALA A 423 1.54 -24.26 0.53
CA ALA A 423 2.77 -23.62 0.98
C ALA A 423 2.62 -23.14 2.42
N LEU A 424 1.49 -22.51 2.76
CA LEU A 424 1.17 -22.11 4.13
C LEU A 424 1.12 -23.30 5.09
N LYS A 425 0.53 -24.43 4.68
CA LYS A 425 0.54 -25.66 5.47
C LYS A 425 1.98 -26.14 5.77
N ALA A 426 2.81 -26.25 4.73
CA ALA A 426 4.18 -26.71 4.88
C ALA A 426 5.02 -25.74 5.73
N LEU A 427 4.84 -24.43 5.53
CA LEU A 427 5.49 -23.39 6.33
C LEU A 427 5.05 -23.45 7.79
N SER A 428 3.74 -23.59 8.05
CA SER A 428 3.21 -23.68 9.42
C SER A 428 3.82 -24.87 10.17
N GLN A 429 3.91 -26.03 9.52
CA GLN A 429 4.55 -27.22 10.08
C GLN A 429 6.04 -27.00 10.38
N GLU A 430 6.76 -26.37 9.45
CA GLU A 430 8.18 -26.05 9.64
C GLU A 430 8.40 -25.06 10.80
N LEU A 431 7.59 -24.00 10.88
CA LEU A 431 7.67 -23.00 11.96
C LEU A 431 7.42 -23.61 13.33
N ILE A 432 6.43 -24.51 13.44
CA ILE A 432 6.13 -25.25 14.68
C ILE A 432 7.28 -26.19 15.03
N ALA A 433 7.79 -26.95 14.05
CA ALA A 433 8.89 -27.89 14.27
C ALA A 433 10.18 -27.20 14.76
N ARG A 434 10.43 -25.98 14.29
CA ARG A 434 11.57 -25.15 14.72
C ARG A 434 11.31 -24.32 15.98
N ASN A 435 10.07 -24.28 16.46
CA ASN A 435 9.63 -23.39 17.52
C ASN A 435 10.01 -21.92 17.22
N ALA A 436 9.74 -21.47 15.99
CA ALA A 436 10.18 -20.16 15.49
C ALA A 436 9.56 -18.98 16.25
N GLY A 437 8.39 -19.16 16.87
CA GLY A 437 7.79 -18.18 17.77
C GLY A 437 7.41 -16.84 17.13
N ILE A 438 7.06 -16.85 15.84
CA ILE A 438 6.66 -15.64 15.10
C ILE A 438 5.16 -15.38 15.19
N SER A 439 4.74 -14.15 14.96
CA SER A 439 3.34 -13.80 14.69
C SER A 439 3.24 -13.32 13.24
N TRP A 440 2.25 -13.81 12.49
CA TRP A 440 2.14 -13.46 11.09
C TRP A 440 0.71 -13.27 10.61
N TRP A 441 0.59 -12.49 9.54
CA TRP A 441 -0.65 -12.34 8.79
C TRP A 441 -0.36 -12.21 7.30
N GLY A 442 -1.34 -12.43 6.44
CA GLY A 442 -1.12 -12.38 5.00
C GLY A 442 -2.38 -12.35 4.16
N ASN A 443 -2.18 -12.40 2.84
CA ASN A 443 -3.23 -12.32 1.84
C ASN A 443 -3.49 -13.71 1.23
N VAL A 444 -4.75 -14.16 1.21
CA VAL A 444 -5.16 -15.44 0.62
C VAL A 444 -6.38 -15.27 -0.28
N ARG A 445 -6.67 -16.33 -1.03
CA ARG A 445 -7.98 -16.52 -1.68
C ARG A 445 -8.81 -17.48 -0.83
N PHE A 446 -10.01 -17.09 -0.42
CA PHE A 446 -10.90 -17.93 0.42
C PHE A 446 -11.43 -19.15 -0.34
N GLU A 447 -10.62 -20.19 -0.44
CA GLU A 447 -10.92 -21.42 -1.17
C GLU A 447 -11.08 -22.65 -0.27
N LYS A 448 -11.69 -23.70 -0.83
CA LYS A 448 -12.07 -24.92 -0.11
C LYS A 448 -10.93 -25.69 0.55
N THR A 449 -9.68 -25.41 0.19
CA THR A 449 -8.51 -26.08 0.77
C THR A 449 -8.18 -25.56 2.17
N PHE A 450 -8.71 -24.38 2.54
CA PHE A 450 -8.69 -23.90 3.92
C PHE A 450 -9.78 -24.62 4.72
N THR A 451 -9.41 -25.73 5.34
CA THR A 451 -10.27 -26.49 6.27
C THR A 451 -10.07 -25.99 7.70
N PRO A 452 -10.98 -26.32 8.64
CA PRO A 452 -10.79 -26.01 10.07
C PRO A 452 -9.43 -26.47 10.62
N GLU A 453 -8.98 -27.67 10.27
CA GLU A 453 -7.70 -28.20 10.74
C GLU A 453 -6.49 -27.44 10.17
N LEU A 454 -6.62 -26.90 8.95
CA LEU A 454 -5.58 -26.02 8.39
C LEU A 454 -5.60 -24.64 9.07
N ALA A 455 -6.77 -24.11 9.40
CA ALA A 455 -6.89 -22.85 10.14
C ALA A 455 -6.27 -22.98 11.55
N GLU A 456 -6.55 -24.06 12.27
CA GLU A 456 -5.93 -24.37 13.56
C GLU A 456 -4.40 -24.50 13.44
N LEU A 457 -3.90 -25.26 12.47
CA LEU A 457 -2.47 -25.39 12.22
C LEU A 457 -1.80 -24.04 11.92
N MET A 458 -2.46 -23.18 11.16
CA MET A 458 -1.98 -21.83 10.88
C MET A 458 -1.93 -21.01 12.17
N ALA A 459 -2.97 -21.06 13.00
CA ALA A 459 -3.02 -20.36 14.29
C ALA A 459 -1.90 -20.83 15.22
N ASP A 460 -1.68 -22.14 15.34
CA ASP A 460 -0.59 -22.74 16.13
C ASP A 460 0.81 -22.29 15.67
N SER A 461 0.97 -22.03 14.37
CA SER A 461 2.21 -21.48 13.82
C SER A 461 2.40 -19.98 14.02
N GLY A 462 1.41 -19.31 14.60
CA GLY A 462 1.41 -17.87 14.87
C GLY A 462 0.62 -17.01 13.88
N CYS A 463 -0.26 -17.60 13.05
CA CYS A 463 -1.17 -16.82 12.22
C CYS A 463 -2.19 -16.09 13.10
N ILE A 464 -2.20 -14.76 13.05
CA ILE A 464 -3.14 -13.94 13.82
C ILE A 464 -4.24 -13.32 12.96
N ALA A 465 -4.00 -13.21 11.65
CA ALA A 465 -4.95 -12.63 10.74
C ALA A 465 -4.74 -13.05 9.28
N ILE A 466 -5.82 -13.03 8.52
CA ILE A 466 -5.82 -13.26 7.08
C ILE A 466 -6.73 -12.24 6.41
N SER A 467 -6.25 -11.71 5.29
CA SER A 467 -7.06 -10.90 4.39
C SER A 467 -7.29 -11.66 3.09
N GLY A 468 -8.44 -11.45 2.46
CA GLY A 468 -8.74 -12.14 1.21
C GLY A 468 -9.87 -11.50 0.42
N GLY A 469 -9.82 -11.67 -0.89
CA GLY A 469 -10.83 -11.15 -1.81
C GLY A 469 -12.10 -11.99 -1.80
N LEU A 470 -13.18 -11.42 -1.25
CA LEU A 470 -14.56 -11.87 -1.45
C LEU A 470 -15.16 -11.21 -2.71
N GLU A 471 -14.71 -9.99 -3.05
CA GLU A 471 -15.10 -9.17 -4.21
C GLU A 471 -16.60 -8.83 -4.23
N VAL A 472 -17.48 -9.74 -4.62
CA VAL A 472 -18.93 -9.46 -4.66
C VAL A 472 -19.67 -10.67 -4.13
N ALA A 473 -20.57 -10.46 -3.18
CA ALA A 473 -21.48 -11.50 -2.73
C ALA A 473 -22.69 -11.60 -3.70
N SER A 474 -22.43 -11.91 -4.96
CA SER A 474 -23.43 -12.29 -5.98
C SER A 474 -22.80 -13.39 -6.82
N ASP A 475 -23.41 -14.59 -6.81
CA ASP A 475 -22.87 -15.75 -7.53
C ASP A 475 -22.74 -15.47 -9.04
N ARG A 476 -23.62 -14.63 -9.61
CA ARG A 476 -23.54 -14.18 -11.00
C ARG A 476 -22.25 -13.41 -11.27
N LEU A 477 -21.92 -12.44 -10.42
CA LEU A 477 -20.74 -11.60 -10.57
C LEU A 477 -19.45 -12.37 -10.24
N LEU A 478 -19.47 -13.28 -9.26
CA LEU A 478 -18.33 -14.18 -8.98
C LEU A 478 -18.00 -15.10 -10.17
N ALA A 479 -19.03 -15.60 -10.87
CA ALA A 479 -18.85 -16.38 -12.09
C ALA A 479 -18.25 -15.54 -13.22
N LEU A 480 -18.77 -14.33 -13.44
CA LEU A 480 -18.25 -13.40 -14.44
C LEU A 480 -16.79 -13.01 -14.13
N MET A 481 -16.47 -12.80 -12.85
CA MET A 481 -15.11 -12.50 -12.37
C MET A 481 -14.14 -13.68 -12.50
N LYS A 482 -14.63 -14.90 -12.77
CA LYS A 482 -13.84 -16.14 -12.78
C LYS A 482 -13.08 -16.34 -11.46
N LYS A 483 -13.67 -15.92 -10.33
CA LYS A 483 -13.04 -16.03 -8.99
C LYS A 483 -12.98 -17.48 -8.50
N GLY A 484 -13.90 -18.33 -8.96
CA GLY A 484 -13.93 -19.77 -8.67
C GLY A 484 -14.26 -20.14 -7.23
N VAL A 485 -15.01 -19.29 -6.52
CA VAL A 485 -15.50 -19.51 -5.16
C VAL A 485 -17.01 -19.21 -5.11
N THR A 486 -17.71 -19.77 -4.13
CA THR A 486 -19.14 -19.48 -3.86
C THR A 486 -19.27 -18.79 -2.50
N VAL A 487 -20.37 -18.07 -2.27
CA VAL A 487 -20.59 -17.40 -0.97
C VAL A 487 -20.61 -18.41 0.19
N ASP A 488 -21.25 -19.56 0.00
CA ASP A 488 -21.32 -20.63 1.01
C ASP A 488 -19.92 -21.15 1.37
N GLN A 489 -19.04 -21.29 0.37
CA GLN A 489 -17.66 -21.72 0.59
C GLN A 489 -16.85 -20.69 1.36
N VAL A 490 -17.03 -19.41 1.05
CA VAL A 490 -16.36 -18.32 1.78
C VAL A 490 -16.84 -18.27 3.22
N ALA A 491 -18.14 -18.38 3.46
CA ALA A 491 -18.70 -18.39 4.82
C ALA A 491 -18.07 -19.48 5.69
N LEU A 492 -17.92 -20.70 5.16
CA LEU A 492 -17.28 -21.82 5.87
C LEU A 492 -15.79 -21.56 6.16
N VAL A 493 -15.03 -21.08 5.18
CA VAL A 493 -13.58 -20.82 5.32
C VAL A 493 -13.31 -19.70 6.32
N THR A 494 -14.04 -18.59 6.19
CA THR A 494 -13.90 -17.43 7.06
C THR A 494 -14.37 -17.72 8.48
N LYS A 495 -15.40 -18.56 8.63
CA LYS A 495 -15.82 -19.09 9.94
C LYS A 495 -14.73 -19.96 10.58
N ALA A 496 -14.13 -20.88 9.82
CA ALA A 496 -13.03 -21.72 10.31
C ALA A 496 -11.84 -20.90 10.81
N PHE A 497 -11.45 -19.84 10.09
CA PHE A 497 -10.42 -18.90 10.56
C PHE A 497 -10.84 -18.20 11.86
N SER A 498 -12.05 -17.65 11.90
CA SER A 498 -12.54 -16.94 13.09
C SER A 498 -12.63 -17.85 14.32
N GLU A 499 -13.04 -19.11 14.15
CA GLU A 499 -13.11 -20.11 15.22
C GLU A 499 -11.71 -20.54 15.71
N ALA A 500 -10.71 -20.55 14.84
CA ALA A 500 -9.30 -20.74 15.19
C ALA A 500 -8.65 -19.49 15.83
N GLY A 501 -9.40 -18.40 16.02
CA GLY A 501 -8.89 -17.15 16.59
C GLY A 501 -8.13 -16.26 15.60
N ILE A 502 -8.20 -16.56 14.30
CA ILE A 502 -7.58 -15.77 13.23
C ILE A 502 -8.56 -14.68 12.79
N LEU A 503 -8.13 -13.41 12.86
CA LEU A 503 -8.93 -12.30 12.35
C LEU A 503 -9.06 -12.36 10.82
N VAL A 504 -10.24 -12.04 10.30
CA VAL A 504 -10.54 -12.09 8.88
C VAL A 504 -10.92 -10.71 8.36
N HIS A 505 -10.18 -10.25 7.35
CA HIS A 505 -10.51 -9.08 6.54
C HIS A 505 -10.99 -9.47 5.14
N ALA A 506 -12.15 -8.97 4.73
CA ALA A 506 -12.70 -9.18 3.40
C ALA A 506 -12.48 -7.97 2.48
N TYR A 507 -11.70 -8.15 1.41
CA TYR A 507 -11.72 -7.20 0.30
C TYR A 507 -12.99 -7.41 -0.53
N LEU A 508 -13.74 -6.33 -0.69
CA LEU A 508 -15.01 -6.28 -1.40
C LEU A 508 -14.88 -5.25 -2.54
N MET A 509 -15.65 -5.44 -3.58
CA MET A 509 -15.62 -4.69 -4.83
C MET A 509 -17.03 -4.30 -5.25
N TYR A 510 -17.20 -3.10 -5.80
CA TYR A 510 -18.45 -2.68 -6.40
C TYR A 510 -18.25 -1.90 -7.71
N GLY A 511 -19.32 -1.89 -8.49
CA GLY A 511 -19.46 -1.43 -9.86
C GLY A 511 -18.55 -2.14 -10.86
N PHE A 512 -18.39 -3.45 -10.67
CA PHE A 512 -17.88 -4.35 -11.69
C PHE A 512 -18.85 -4.36 -12.90
N PRO A 513 -18.37 -4.63 -14.13
CA PRO A 513 -19.21 -4.66 -15.34
C PRO A 513 -20.53 -5.39 -15.16
N THR A 514 -21.61 -4.73 -15.59
CA THR A 514 -23.01 -5.17 -15.52
C THR A 514 -23.57 -5.32 -14.11
N GLN A 515 -22.94 -4.76 -13.08
CA GLN A 515 -23.48 -4.81 -11.72
C GLN A 515 -24.76 -3.99 -11.62
N THR A 516 -25.85 -4.61 -11.18
CA THR A 516 -27.13 -3.94 -10.97
C THR A 516 -27.27 -3.40 -9.55
N VAL A 517 -28.22 -2.50 -9.30
CA VAL A 517 -28.59 -2.07 -7.94
C VAL A 517 -28.99 -3.27 -7.06
N GLN A 518 -29.68 -4.27 -7.64
CA GLN A 518 -30.06 -5.48 -6.91
C GLN A 518 -28.83 -6.27 -6.44
N ASP A 519 -27.83 -6.45 -7.30
CA ASP A 519 -26.58 -7.12 -6.92
C ASP A 519 -25.87 -6.39 -5.77
N THR A 520 -25.88 -5.06 -5.76
CA THR A 520 -25.28 -4.26 -4.69
C THR A 520 -26.02 -4.43 -3.36
N VAL A 521 -27.36 -4.40 -3.38
CA VAL A 521 -28.19 -4.61 -2.18
C VAL A 521 -28.01 -6.02 -1.64
N ASP A 522 -28.02 -7.03 -2.51
CA ASP A 522 -27.82 -8.42 -2.12
C ASP A 522 -26.41 -8.65 -1.58
N ALA A 523 -25.39 -8.06 -2.21
CA ALA A 523 -24.03 -8.13 -1.71
C ALA A 523 -23.89 -7.53 -0.30
N LEU A 524 -24.52 -6.39 -0.03
CA LEU A 524 -24.52 -5.79 1.30
C LEU A 524 -25.24 -6.67 2.34
N GLU A 525 -26.34 -7.32 1.96
CA GLU A 525 -27.07 -8.26 2.82
C GLU A 525 -26.23 -9.51 3.17
N TYR A 526 -25.50 -10.08 2.22
CA TYR A 526 -24.56 -11.16 2.52
C TYR A 526 -23.46 -10.71 3.48
N VAL A 527 -22.88 -9.53 3.26
CA VAL A 527 -21.82 -9.01 4.13
C VAL A 527 -22.37 -8.76 5.54
N ARG A 528 -23.57 -8.19 5.69
CA ARG A 528 -24.28 -8.08 6.98
C ARG A 528 -24.38 -9.44 7.67
N GLN A 529 -24.83 -10.48 6.95
CA GLN A 529 -24.94 -11.82 7.51
C GLN A 529 -23.58 -12.44 7.89
N LEU A 530 -22.50 -12.16 7.15
CA LEU A 530 -21.15 -12.62 7.50
C LEU A 530 -20.66 -11.98 8.81
N PHE A 531 -20.89 -10.68 9.00
CA PHE A 531 -20.60 -10.02 10.28
C PHE A 531 -21.47 -10.61 11.41
N LEU A 532 -22.77 -10.76 11.17
CA LEU A 532 -23.72 -11.30 12.17
C LEU A 532 -23.32 -12.71 12.65
N ASN A 533 -22.84 -13.57 11.74
CA ASN A 533 -22.43 -14.94 12.10
C ASN A 533 -20.97 -15.05 12.58
N GLY A 534 -20.27 -13.92 12.74
CA GLY A 534 -18.88 -13.89 13.17
C GLY A 534 -17.94 -14.60 12.19
N CYS A 535 -18.22 -14.50 10.89
CA CYS A 535 -17.35 -15.02 9.83
C CYS A 535 -16.20 -14.05 9.53
N ILE A 536 -16.45 -12.74 9.64
CA ILE A 536 -15.46 -11.69 9.35
C ILE A 536 -15.49 -10.62 10.44
N GLN A 537 -14.33 -10.00 10.71
CA GLN A 537 -14.17 -8.92 11.69
C GLN A 537 -13.96 -7.57 11.03
N SER A 538 -13.69 -7.57 9.72
CA SER A 538 -13.37 -6.38 8.97
C SER A 538 -13.65 -6.59 7.48
N GLY A 539 -13.98 -5.52 6.78
CA GLY A 539 -14.10 -5.53 5.33
C GLY A 539 -14.00 -4.14 4.73
N PHE A 540 -13.72 -4.05 3.44
CA PHE A 540 -13.63 -2.78 2.73
C PHE A 540 -14.15 -2.91 1.31
N PHE A 541 -15.06 -2.00 0.91
CA PHE A 541 -15.56 -1.90 -0.47
C PHE A 541 -14.69 -0.96 -1.29
N HIS A 542 -13.98 -1.51 -2.28
CA HIS A 542 -13.27 -0.75 -3.30
C HIS A 542 -14.14 -0.60 -4.56
N ARG A 543 -14.08 0.57 -5.19
CA ARG A 543 -14.65 0.76 -6.54
C ARG A 543 -13.78 -0.02 -7.52
N PHE A 544 -14.40 -0.82 -8.38
CA PHE A 544 -13.71 -1.46 -9.49
C PHE A 544 -13.11 -0.40 -10.43
N SER A 545 -11.82 -0.54 -10.75
CA SER A 545 -11.16 0.16 -11.86
C SER A 545 -10.82 -0.85 -12.96
N CYS A 546 -11.07 -0.48 -14.22
CA CYS A 546 -10.68 -1.29 -15.36
C CYS A 546 -9.28 -0.88 -15.81
N THR A 547 -8.33 -1.81 -15.80
CA THR A 547 -6.97 -1.57 -16.28
C THR A 547 -6.78 -2.11 -17.70
N VAL A 548 -5.83 -1.56 -18.46
CA VAL A 548 -5.46 -2.04 -19.81
C VAL A 548 -4.84 -3.45 -19.81
N HIS A 549 -4.40 -3.95 -18.64
CA HIS A 549 -3.75 -5.24 -18.49
C HIS A 549 -4.70 -6.35 -18.03
N SER A 550 -5.84 -6.00 -17.43
CA SER A 550 -6.83 -6.96 -16.95
C SER A 550 -7.59 -7.64 -18.10
N PRO A 551 -8.07 -8.90 -17.94
CA PRO A 551 -8.94 -9.54 -18.92
C PRO A 551 -10.17 -8.72 -19.30
N VAL A 552 -10.74 -7.95 -18.37
CA VAL A 552 -11.84 -7.01 -18.64
C VAL A 552 -11.40 -5.90 -19.60
N GLY A 553 -10.22 -5.31 -19.39
CA GLY A 553 -9.70 -4.26 -20.29
C GLY A 553 -9.26 -4.77 -21.66
N LEU A 554 -8.86 -6.04 -21.75
CA LEU A 554 -8.43 -6.70 -22.98
C LEU A 554 -9.61 -7.19 -23.84
N ASN A 555 -10.67 -7.72 -23.23
CA ASN A 555 -11.83 -8.31 -23.93
C ASN A 555 -13.16 -7.76 -23.37
N PRO A 556 -13.42 -6.44 -23.46
CA PRO A 556 -14.58 -5.79 -22.82
C PRO A 556 -15.93 -6.34 -23.26
N GLU A 557 -16.03 -6.84 -24.50
CA GLU A 557 -17.23 -7.44 -25.05
C GLU A 557 -17.68 -8.70 -24.31
N GLU A 558 -16.74 -9.48 -23.74
CA GLU A 558 -17.07 -10.64 -22.89
C GLU A 558 -17.78 -10.21 -21.59
N TYR A 559 -17.60 -8.96 -21.19
CA TYR A 559 -18.10 -8.38 -19.95
C TYR A 559 -19.25 -7.39 -20.18
N GLY A 560 -19.72 -7.22 -21.42
CA GLY A 560 -20.86 -6.38 -21.76
C GLY A 560 -20.63 -4.88 -21.52
N ILE A 561 -19.39 -4.42 -21.61
CA ILE A 561 -19.02 -3.00 -21.47
C ILE A 561 -18.39 -2.50 -22.76
N GLU A 562 -18.43 -1.18 -22.95
CA GLU A 562 -17.73 -0.51 -24.03
C GLU A 562 -16.56 0.29 -23.47
N LEU A 563 -15.43 0.27 -24.17
CA LEU A 563 -14.25 1.01 -23.75
C LEU A 563 -14.04 2.19 -24.70
N PRO A 564 -14.28 3.45 -24.28
CA PRO A 564 -13.94 4.61 -25.07
C PRO A 564 -12.46 4.60 -25.50
N PRO A 565 -12.13 5.28 -26.62
CA PRO A 565 -10.75 5.45 -27.02
C PRO A 565 -9.98 6.19 -25.92
N LEU A 566 -8.78 5.70 -25.63
CA LEU A 566 -7.88 6.41 -24.73
C LEU A 566 -7.38 7.69 -25.40
N PRO A 567 -7.10 8.75 -24.64
CA PRO A 567 -6.39 9.92 -25.17
C PRO A 567 -5.06 9.48 -25.79
N GLU A 568 -4.67 10.10 -26.91
CA GLU A 568 -3.33 9.90 -27.45
C GLU A 568 -2.29 10.36 -26.42
N GLY A 569 -1.25 9.54 -26.24
CA GLY A 569 -0.26 9.73 -25.19
C GLY A 569 0.96 8.84 -25.39
N ASN A 570 2.07 9.25 -24.81
CA ASN A 570 3.37 8.57 -24.89
C ASN A 570 3.98 8.29 -23.51
N PHE A 571 3.29 8.65 -22.42
CA PHE A 571 3.84 8.58 -21.06
C PHE A 571 3.25 7.43 -20.23
N ALA A 572 2.11 7.64 -19.54
CA ALA A 572 1.49 6.66 -18.66
C ALA A 572 0.14 6.18 -19.19
N LYS A 573 -0.11 4.88 -19.06
CA LYS A 573 -1.32 4.21 -19.53
C LYS A 573 -1.60 2.98 -18.66
N ASN A 574 -2.62 3.08 -17.81
CA ASN A 574 -3.07 1.95 -16.99
C ASN A 574 -4.59 1.90 -16.86
N ASP A 575 -5.21 2.88 -16.22
CA ASP A 575 -6.66 2.90 -16.07
C ASP A 575 -7.36 3.21 -17.40
N ARG A 576 -8.45 2.50 -17.66
CA ARG A 576 -9.27 2.64 -18.85
C ARG A 576 -10.70 2.97 -18.44
N PRO A 577 -11.22 4.16 -18.79
CA PRO A 577 -12.63 4.44 -18.60
C PRO A 577 -13.46 3.42 -19.38
N PHE A 578 -14.64 3.10 -18.85
CA PHE A 578 -15.58 2.17 -19.47
C PHE A 578 -17.01 2.68 -19.35
N ILE A 579 -17.85 2.31 -20.32
CA ILE A 579 -19.28 2.59 -20.35
C ILE A 579 -19.99 1.30 -20.00
N ASP A 580 -20.77 1.35 -18.92
CA ASP A 580 -21.64 0.26 -18.50
C ASP A 580 -23.07 0.52 -18.98
N PRO A 581 -23.68 -0.39 -19.78
CA PRO A 581 -25.01 -0.19 -20.31
C PRO A 581 -26.12 -0.20 -19.25
N THR A 582 -25.83 -0.65 -18.02
CA THR A 582 -26.81 -0.67 -16.93
C THR A 582 -27.19 0.73 -16.44
N GLY A 583 -26.33 1.73 -16.65
CA GLY A 583 -26.57 3.11 -16.22
C GLY A 583 -26.68 3.30 -14.70
N VAL A 584 -26.15 2.35 -13.92
CA VAL A 584 -26.21 2.39 -12.45
C VAL A 584 -25.25 3.43 -11.90
N ASP A 585 -25.76 4.30 -11.02
CA ASP A 585 -24.94 5.24 -10.25
C ASP A 585 -24.22 4.50 -9.11
N HIS A 586 -23.04 3.97 -9.43
CA HIS A 586 -22.21 3.27 -8.46
C HIS A 586 -21.60 4.20 -7.41
N ASP A 587 -21.45 5.48 -7.68
CA ASP A 587 -20.83 6.43 -6.72
C ASP A 587 -21.79 6.68 -5.55
N ALA A 588 -23.08 6.88 -5.85
CA ALA A 588 -24.13 6.99 -4.84
C ALA A 588 -24.26 5.70 -4.01
N LEU A 589 -24.15 4.53 -4.65
CA LEU A 589 -24.15 3.23 -3.96
C LEU A 589 -22.91 3.05 -3.07
N GLY A 590 -21.73 3.44 -3.55
CA GLY A 590 -20.47 3.32 -2.84
C GLY A 590 -20.45 4.09 -1.51
N ALA A 591 -21.06 5.27 -1.47
CA ALA A 591 -21.22 6.05 -0.24
C ALA A 591 -22.04 5.29 0.83
N ALA A 592 -23.15 4.65 0.42
CA ALA A 592 -23.97 3.83 1.29
C ALA A 592 -23.24 2.58 1.79
N LEU A 593 -22.54 1.88 0.89
CA LEU A 593 -21.73 0.69 1.22
C LEU A 593 -20.64 1.01 2.26
N LYS A 594 -19.90 2.12 2.06
CA LYS A 594 -18.86 2.57 3.00
C LYS A 594 -19.45 2.84 4.38
N LYS A 595 -20.59 3.53 4.45
CA LYS A 595 -21.30 3.81 5.71
C LYS A 595 -21.76 2.52 6.39
N ALA A 596 -22.36 1.60 5.65
CA ALA A 596 -22.88 0.35 6.20
C ALA A 596 -21.75 -0.53 6.77
N ILE A 597 -20.67 -0.75 6.00
CA ILE A 597 -19.52 -1.56 6.46
C ILE A 597 -18.86 -0.96 7.70
N TYR A 598 -18.70 0.36 7.76
CA TYR A 598 -18.20 1.02 8.95
C TYR A 598 -19.01 0.66 10.19
N ASN A 599 -20.34 0.71 10.09
CA ASN A 599 -21.25 0.38 11.20
C ASN A 599 -21.25 -1.12 11.52
N PHE A 600 -21.21 -2.01 10.52
CA PHE A 600 -21.14 -3.45 10.73
C PHE A 600 -19.88 -3.88 11.49
N MET A 601 -18.74 -3.23 11.23
CA MET A 601 -17.49 -3.46 11.99
C MET A 601 -17.61 -3.07 13.48
N HIS A 602 -18.60 -2.25 13.84
CA HIS A 602 -18.92 -1.87 15.22
C HIS A 602 -20.14 -2.62 15.77
N GLY A 603 -20.66 -3.62 15.05
CA GLY A 603 -21.85 -4.38 15.45
C GLY A 603 -23.18 -3.63 15.27
N ILE A 604 -23.17 -2.45 14.66
CA ILE A 604 -24.34 -1.57 14.53
C ILE A 604 -25.13 -1.92 13.26
N GLY A 605 -26.45 -2.02 13.38
CA GLY A 605 -27.35 -2.26 12.24
C GLY A 605 -27.26 -3.68 11.67
N LEU A 606 -26.70 -4.63 12.42
CA LEU A 606 -26.61 -6.03 12.00
C LEU A 606 -27.96 -6.76 12.03
N GLU A 607 -28.96 -6.31 12.79
CA GLU A 607 -30.30 -6.92 12.81
C GLU A 607 -31.30 -6.19 11.89
N GLU A 608 -30.87 -5.06 11.32
CA GLU A 608 -31.72 -4.17 10.54
C GLU A 608 -31.73 -4.51 9.05
N ASP A 609 -32.74 -4.00 8.34
CA ASP A 609 -32.82 -4.14 6.89
C ASP A 609 -31.79 -3.24 6.21
N VAL A 610 -30.91 -3.83 5.39
CA VAL A 610 -29.79 -3.12 4.73
C VAL A 610 -30.23 -1.91 3.89
N ARG A 611 -31.50 -1.83 3.49
CA ARG A 611 -32.04 -0.70 2.73
C ARG A 611 -31.97 0.62 3.51
N MET A 612 -31.91 0.59 4.85
CA MET A 612 -31.81 1.80 5.68
C MET A 612 -30.54 2.62 5.41
N TRP A 613 -29.49 1.99 4.87
CA TRP A 613 -28.21 2.65 4.59
C TRP A 613 -28.25 3.49 3.31
N PHE A 614 -29.25 3.30 2.45
CA PHE A 614 -29.39 4.01 1.20
C PHE A 614 -30.31 5.23 1.39
N PRO A 615 -29.87 6.46 1.05
CA PRO A 615 -30.70 7.65 1.17
C PRO A 615 -31.79 7.74 0.08
N PHE A 616 -31.80 6.78 -0.85
CA PHE A 616 -32.74 6.67 -1.96
C PHE A 616 -33.38 5.28 -2.00
N LYS A 617 -34.48 5.16 -2.75
CA LYS A 617 -35.22 3.91 -2.85
C LYS A 617 -34.42 2.85 -3.61
N VAL A 618 -34.19 1.72 -2.95
CA VAL A 618 -33.54 0.52 -3.49
C VAL A 618 -34.48 -0.68 -3.41
N PRO A 619 -34.29 -1.74 -4.23
CA PRO A 619 -35.11 -2.95 -4.15
C PRO A 619 -34.89 -3.70 -2.83
N LYS A 620 -35.80 -4.63 -2.52
CA LYS A 620 -35.64 -5.53 -1.36
C LYS A 620 -34.52 -6.55 -1.63
N PRO A 621 -33.73 -6.93 -0.61
CA PRO A 621 -32.81 -8.06 -0.76
C PRO A 621 -33.57 -9.31 -1.20
N THR A 622 -33.03 -10.03 -2.19
CA THR A 622 -33.51 -11.34 -2.62
C THR A 622 -32.87 -12.47 -1.81
N VAL A 623 -31.74 -12.18 -1.15
CA VAL A 623 -31.05 -13.10 -0.25
C VAL A 623 -31.93 -13.43 0.96
N LYS A 624 -32.07 -14.72 1.27
CA LYS A 624 -32.78 -15.16 2.48
C LYS A 624 -32.04 -14.68 3.73
N ARG A 625 -32.76 -14.21 4.75
CA ARG A 625 -32.20 -13.65 6.00
C ARG A 625 -31.27 -14.61 6.77
N ASP A 626 -31.43 -15.92 6.57
CA ASP A 626 -30.67 -16.99 7.22
C ASP A 626 -29.73 -17.75 6.27
N ARG A 627 -29.41 -17.18 5.10
CA ARG A 627 -28.62 -17.84 4.05
C ARG A 627 -27.24 -18.28 4.55
N ILE A 628 -26.49 -17.39 5.22
CA ILE A 628 -25.16 -17.72 5.77
C ILE A 628 -25.28 -18.73 6.92
N ALA A 629 -26.21 -18.52 7.87
CA ALA A 629 -26.41 -19.43 8.99
C ALA A 629 -26.72 -20.88 8.52
N ARG A 630 -27.56 -21.03 7.49
CA ARG A 630 -27.84 -22.36 6.89
C ARG A 630 -26.61 -22.97 6.22
N ALA A 631 -25.79 -22.18 5.53
CA ALA A 631 -24.57 -22.67 4.90
C ALA A 631 -23.59 -23.23 5.93
N LEU A 632 -23.50 -22.61 7.11
CA LEU A 632 -22.67 -23.06 8.22
C LEU A 632 -23.21 -24.36 8.86
N GLN A 633 -24.53 -24.55 8.90
CA GLN A 633 -25.16 -25.74 9.50
C GLN A 633 -25.11 -26.99 8.60
N GLN A 634 -25.09 -26.85 7.28
CA GLN A 634 -25.19 -27.98 6.34
C GLN A 634 -23.94 -28.89 6.27
N LYS A 635 -22.86 -28.55 6.97
CA LYS A 635 -21.58 -29.29 6.96
C LYS A 635 -20.98 -29.59 8.34
N GLN A 636 -21.72 -29.33 9.43
CA GLN A 636 -21.39 -29.89 10.74
C GLN A 636 -21.67 -31.39 10.77
#